data_AF-A0A7S4IZ84-F1
#
_entry.id   AF-A0A7S4IZ84-F1
#
_cell.length_a   1.000
_cell.length_b   1.000
_cell.length_c   1.000
_cell.angle_alpha   90.00
_cell.angle_beta   90.00
_cell.angle_gamma   90.00
#
_symmetry.space_group_name_H-M   'P 1'
#
loop_
_entity.id
_entity.type
_entity.pdbx_description
1 polymer ?
#
loop_
_entity_poly.entity_id
_entity_poly.type
_entity_poly.pdbx_seq_one_letter_code
_entity_poly.pdbx_strand_id
1 'polypeptide(L)'
;FGVKYMNKANANHFKDALCALYRITTDWTGSLYLGFTLKQDYVNHTVNLSMLGYIANVLSKLEHVPAKRPHHSLCPWTKPVYGTESQLTAPIHTAELLKAAAITRLQIATNLFYS
;
A
#
# COMPACT_ATOMS: atom_id res chain seq x y z
N PHE A 1 3.05 11.82 15.65
CA PHE A 1 1.71 12.02 16.23
C PHE A 1 1.39 13.51 16.21
N GLY A 2 0.10 13.89 16.17
CA GLY A 2 -0.31 15.30 16.18
C GLY A 2 -0.50 15.82 17.61
N VAL A 3 -0.14 17.08 17.86
CA VAL A 3 -0.30 17.74 19.17
C VAL A 3 -0.99 19.08 18.98
N LYS A 4 -2.15 19.27 19.63
CA LYS A 4 -2.80 20.58 19.70
C LYS A 4 -2.12 21.39 20.80
N TYR A 5 -1.68 22.60 20.50
CA TYR A 5 -1.08 23.52 21.46
C TYR A 5 -1.80 24.86 21.44
N MET A 6 -1.94 25.49 22.62
CA MET A 6 -2.49 26.85 22.74
C MET A 6 -1.39 27.90 22.77
N ASN A 7 -0.23 27.55 23.35
CA ASN A 7 0.96 28.41 23.40
C ASN A 7 2.15 27.67 22.78
N LYS A 8 2.85 28.34 21.86
CA LYS A 8 4.02 27.79 21.17
C LYS A 8 5.20 27.54 22.13
N ALA A 9 5.32 28.32 23.21
CA ALA A 9 6.37 28.11 24.23
C ALA A 9 6.23 26.72 24.90
N ASN A 10 5.00 26.34 25.25
CA ASN A 10 4.73 25.03 25.84
C ASN A 10 5.01 23.89 24.85
N ALA A 11 4.67 24.10 23.56
CA ALA A 11 4.97 23.13 22.51
C ALA A 11 6.47 22.94 22.29
N ASN A 12 7.26 24.02 22.35
CA ASN A 12 8.72 23.96 22.25
C ASN A 12 9.33 23.22 23.45
N HIS A 13 8.94 23.57 24.68
CA HIS A 13 9.43 22.89 25.87
C HIS A 13 9.13 21.39 25.84
N PHE A 14 7.91 21.02 25.41
CA PHE A 14 7.55 19.61 25.22
C PHE A 14 8.40 18.91 24.15
N LYS A 15 8.61 19.56 23.00
CA LYS A 15 9.50 19.07 21.95
C LYS A 15 10.92 18.84 22.49
N ASP A 16 11.48 19.80 23.22
CA ASP A 16 12.85 19.75 23.71
C ASP A 16 13.03 18.61 24.72
N ALA A 17 12.05 18.42 25.61
CA ALA A 17 12.01 17.28 26.53
C ALA A 17 12.00 15.93 25.79
N LEU A 18 11.24 15.82 24.68
CA LEU A 18 11.23 14.61 23.87
C LEU A 18 12.52 14.41 23.07
N CYS A 19 13.11 15.48 22.52
CA CYS A 19 14.40 15.42 21.82
C CYS A 19 15.53 14.94 22.73
N ALA A 20 15.48 15.25 24.03
CA ALA A 20 16.47 14.79 24.99
C ALA A 20 16.41 13.27 25.23
N LEU A 21 15.25 12.65 25.08
CA LEU A 21 15.01 11.23 25.35
C LEU A 21 14.98 10.36 24.08
N TYR A 22 14.57 10.95 22.95
CA TYR A 22 14.29 10.21 21.72
C TYR A 22 14.74 10.99 20.48
N ARG A 23 15.17 10.26 19.44
CA ARG A 23 15.39 10.82 18.11
C ARG A 23 14.04 11.06 17.42
N ILE A 24 13.57 12.30 17.48
CA ILE A 24 12.29 12.71 16.89
C ILE A 24 12.49 13.64 15.69
N THR A 25 11.57 13.56 14.73
CA THR A 25 11.44 14.52 13.62
C THR A 25 10.16 15.32 13.81
N THR A 26 10.24 16.64 13.73
CA THR A 26 9.08 17.53 13.91
C THR A 26 8.66 18.19 12.61
N ASP A 27 7.38 18.09 12.29
CA ASP A 27 6.73 18.83 11.21
C ASP A 27 5.66 19.76 11.82
N TRP A 28 5.93 21.07 11.81
CA TRP A 28 5.01 22.08 12.34
C TRP A 28 3.78 22.28 11.46
N THR A 29 3.90 21.96 10.18
CA THR A 29 2.80 22.03 9.20
C THR A 29 1.77 20.93 9.45
N GLY A 30 2.15 19.85 10.14
CA GLY A 30 1.28 18.69 10.37
C GLY A 30 0.95 17.93 9.07
N SER A 31 1.76 18.13 8.04
CA SER A 31 1.61 17.52 6.72
C SER A 31 2.07 16.06 6.68
N LEU A 32 2.93 15.63 7.61
CA LEU A 32 3.43 14.26 7.65
C LEU A 32 2.85 13.47 8.83
N TYR A 33 2.22 12.33 8.55
CA TYR A 33 1.70 11.43 9.59
C TYR A 33 1.86 9.97 9.20
N LEU A 34 2.59 9.19 10.00
CA LEU A 34 2.84 7.75 9.80
C LEU A 34 3.35 7.39 8.38
N GLY A 35 4.11 8.29 7.74
CA GLY A 35 4.62 8.10 6.37
C GLY A 35 3.65 8.54 5.26
N PHE A 36 2.50 9.10 5.62
CA PHE A 36 1.52 9.70 4.71
C PHE A 36 1.63 11.21 4.67
N THR A 37 1.29 11.77 3.52
CA THR A 37 1.14 13.21 3.35
C THR A 37 -0.33 13.59 3.50
N LEU A 38 -0.62 14.41 4.50
CA LEU A 38 -1.91 15.01 4.80
C LEU A 38 -1.99 16.40 4.18
N LYS A 39 -3.06 16.64 3.41
CA LYS A 39 -3.46 17.99 2.99
C LYS A 39 -4.81 18.31 3.59
N GLN A 40 -4.81 19.17 4.61
CA GLN A 40 -6.01 19.69 5.22
C GLN A 40 -6.52 20.89 4.44
N ASP A 41 -7.79 20.84 4.07
CA ASP A 41 -8.56 21.98 3.59
C ASP A 41 -9.51 22.40 4.71
N TYR A 42 -9.14 23.47 5.42
CA TYR A 42 -9.93 23.99 6.53
C TYR A 42 -11.20 24.72 6.08
N VAL A 43 -11.29 25.16 4.83
CA VAL A 43 -12.47 25.86 4.30
C VAL A 43 -13.57 24.86 4.04
N ASN A 44 -13.23 23.74 3.40
CA ASN A 44 -14.18 22.68 3.08
C ASN A 44 -14.27 21.60 4.15
N HIS A 45 -13.50 21.73 5.24
CA HIS A 45 -13.37 20.73 6.32
C HIS A 45 -13.02 19.31 5.80
N THR A 46 -12.13 19.23 4.79
CA THR A 46 -11.70 17.95 4.22
C THR A 46 -10.23 17.66 4.49
N VAL A 47 -9.87 16.37 4.52
CA VAL A 47 -8.49 15.91 4.67
C VAL A 47 -8.19 14.98 3.52
N ASN A 48 -7.24 15.36 2.68
CA ASN A 48 -6.73 14.50 1.63
C ASN A 48 -5.51 13.73 2.15
N LEU A 49 -5.62 12.40 2.13
CA LEU A 49 -4.58 11.46 2.50
C LEU A 49 -3.89 10.99 1.23
N SER A 50 -2.59 11.27 1.10
CA SER A 50 -1.82 10.86 -0.07
C SER A 50 -0.56 10.09 0.33
N MET A 51 -0.34 8.99 -0.39
CA MET A 51 0.85 8.16 -0.32
C MET A 51 1.70 8.41 -1.57
N LEU A 52 2.45 9.52 -1.59
CA LEU A 52 3.31 9.86 -2.73
C LEU A 52 4.32 8.74 -2.99
N GLY A 53 4.37 8.23 -4.22
CA GLY A 53 5.28 7.17 -4.64
C GLY A 53 4.90 5.75 -4.22
N TYR A 54 3.84 5.54 -3.46
CA TYR A 54 3.47 4.19 -2.99
C TYR A 54 3.15 3.24 -4.13
N ILE A 55 2.34 3.67 -5.11
CA ILE A 55 2.02 2.84 -6.28
C ILE A 55 3.30 2.45 -7.03
N ALA A 56 4.19 3.40 -7.29
CA ALA A 56 5.46 3.13 -7.98
C ALA A 56 6.34 2.15 -7.18
N ASN A 57 6.46 2.34 -5.86
CA ASN A 57 7.22 1.46 -4.98
C ASN A 57 6.63 0.04 -4.92
N VAL A 58 5.31 -0.06 -4.87
CA VAL A 58 4.58 -1.34 -4.90
C VAL A 58 4.82 -2.07 -6.21
N LEU A 59 4.67 -1.39 -7.35
CA LEU A 59 4.91 -1.97 -8.67
C LEU A 59 6.35 -2.47 -8.80
N SER A 60 7.32 -1.70 -8.29
CA SER A 60 8.73 -2.11 -8.25
C SER A 60 8.95 -3.35 -7.38
N LYS A 61 8.37 -3.41 -6.17
CA LYS A 61 8.46 -4.59 -5.29
C LYS A 61 7.82 -5.83 -5.89
N LEU A 62 6.77 -5.66 -6.69
CA LEU A 62 6.10 -6.75 -7.39
C LEU A 62 6.79 -7.12 -8.71
N GLU A 63 7.89 -6.44 -9.06
CA GLU A 63 8.56 -6.56 -10.36
C GLU A 63 7.55 -6.47 -11.52
N HIS A 64 6.54 -5.62 -11.34
CA HIS A 64 5.44 -5.52 -12.28
C HIS A 64 5.93 -4.90 -13.58
N VAL A 65 5.96 -5.69 -14.65
CA VAL A 65 6.19 -5.20 -15.99
C VAL A 65 4.88 -4.59 -16.51
N PRO A 66 4.82 -3.27 -16.75
CA PRO A 66 3.62 -2.65 -17.28
C PRO A 66 3.27 -3.27 -18.65
N ALA A 67 2.01 -3.65 -18.81
CA ALA A 67 1.55 -4.23 -20.07
C ALA A 67 1.74 -3.23 -21.23
N LYS A 68 2.29 -3.69 -22.36
CA LYS A 68 2.50 -2.85 -23.57
C LYS A 68 1.20 -2.31 -24.16
N ARG A 69 0.06 -2.96 -23.86
CA ARG A 69 -1.28 -2.55 -24.28
C ARG A 69 -2.18 -2.49 -23.05
N PRO A 70 -2.90 -1.39 -22.81
CA PRO A 70 -3.88 -1.34 -21.74
C PRO A 70 -4.97 -2.38 -22.03
N HIS A 71 -5.17 -3.30 -21.09
CA HIS A 71 -6.18 -4.34 -21.21
C HIS A 71 -7.52 -3.78 -20.72
N HIS A 72 -8.34 -3.28 -21.64
CA HIS A 72 -9.70 -2.83 -21.36
C HIS A 72 -10.73 -3.97 -21.38
N SER A 73 -10.31 -5.23 -21.23
CA SER A 73 -11.14 -6.35 -21.66
C SER A 73 -12.06 -6.89 -20.56
N LEU A 74 -13.33 -7.02 -20.94
CA LEU A 74 -14.21 -8.10 -20.48
C LEU A 74 -13.71 -9.38 -21.19
N CYS A 75 -12.84 -10.17 -20.56
CA CYS A 75 -12.36 -11.42 -21.15
C CYS A 75 -13.54 -12.23 -21.72
N PRO A 76 -13.43 -12.88 -22.89
CA PRO A 76 -14.49 -13.73 -23.41
C PRO A 76 -14.82 -14.79 -22.37
N TRP A 77 -16.02 -14.71 -21.79
CA TRP A 77 -16.48 -15.65 -20.79
C TRP A 77 -16.61 -17.03 -21.43
N THR A 78 -15.85 -17.99 -20.90
CA THR A 78 -16.02 -19.39 -21.29
C THR A 78 -17.29 -19.90 -20.62
N LYS A 79 -18.35 -20.08 -21.40
CA LYS A 79 -19.64 -20.58 -20.90
C LYS A 79 -19.45 -22.00 -20.35
N PRO A 80 -19.80 -22.27 -19.07
CA PRO A 80 -19.80 -23.62 -18.54
C PRO A 80 -20.90 -24.43 -19.22
N VAL A 81 -20.60 -25.69 -19.52
CA VAL A 81 -21.58 -26.66 -20.04
C VAL A 81 -22.29 -27.27 -18.84
N TYR A 82 -23.60 -27.05 -18.74
CA TYR A 82 -24.42 -27.61 -17.66
C TYR A 82 -25.02 -28.96 -18.09
N GLY A 83 -25.13 -29.92 -17.17
CA GLY A 83 -25.78 -31.22 -17.42
C GLY A 83 -24.86 -32.33 -17.95
N THR A 84 -23.57 -32.06 -18.09
CA THR A 84 -22.52 -33.08 -18.31
C THR A 84 -21.41 -32.86 -17.30
N GLU A 85 -20.95 -33.91 -16.63
CA GLU A 85 -19.74 -33.83 -15.83
C GLU A 85 -18.54 -33.74 -16.77
N SER A 86 -18.20 -32.53 -17.24
CA SER A 86 -16.85 -32.32 -17.74
C SER A 86 -15.93 -32.30 -16.52
N GLN A 87 -15.47 -33.47 -16.09
CA GLN A 87 -14.25 -33.56 -15.30
C GLN A 87 -13.11 -33.10 -16.21
N LEU A 88 -12.92 -31.78 -16.31
CA LEU A 88 -11.64 -31.23 -16.71
C LEU A 88 -10.71 -31.54 -15.55
N THR A 89 -10.16 -32.76 -15.51
CA THR A 89 -9.02 -33.05 -14.65
C THR A 89 -7.95 -32.06 -15.09
N ALA A 90 -7.67 -31.09 -14.22
CA ALA A 90 -6.56 -30.18 -14.46
C ALA A 90 -5.35 -31.07 -14.78
N PRO A 91 -4.63 -30.81 -15.89
CA PRO A 91 -3.47 -31.61 -16.23
C PRO A 91 -2.57 -31.68 -14.99
N ILE A 92 -2.08 -32.90 -14.69
CA ILE A 92 -1.27 -33.13 -13.50
C ILE A 92 -0.17 -32.07 -13.47
N HIS A 93 -0.18 -31.26 -12.42
CA HIS A 93 0.72 -30.13 -12.29
C HIS A 93 2.15 -30.67 -12.10
N THR A 94 2.86 -30.84 -13.22
CA THR A 94 4.19 -31.45 -13.29
C THR A 94 5.30 -30.39 -13.16
N ALA A 95 4.93 -29.11 -12.97
CA ALA A 95 5.90 -28.05 -12.80
C ALA A 95 6.64 -28.19 -11.47
N GLU A 96 7.93 -27.85 -11.48
CA GLU A 96 8.78 -27.85 -10.30
C GLU A 96 8.21 -26.97 -9.19
N LEU A 97 8.47 -27.37 -7.94
CA LEU A 97 8.14 -26.54 -6.78
C LEU A 97 8.75 -25.16 -6.91
N LEU A 98 8.01 -24.13 -6.50
CA LEU A 98 8.49 -22.76 -6.52
C LEU A 98 9.79 -22.66 -5.69
N LYS A 99 10.80 -22.01 -6.27
CA LYS A 99 12.03 -21.64 -5.55
C LYS A 99 11.68 -20.65 -4.42
N ALA A 100 12.45 -20.69 -3.33
CA ALA A 100 12.20 -19.88 -2.13
C ALA A 100 11.96 -18.38 -2.44
N ALA A 101 12.76 -17.79 -3.35
CA ALA A 101 12.59 -16.40 -3.76
C ALA A 101 11.21 -16.09 -4.36
N ALA A 102 10.64 -17.02 -5.15
CA ALA A 102 9.33 -16.85 -5.74
C ALA A 102 8.20 -16.97 -4.69
N ILE A 103 8.39 -17.83 -3.67
CA ILE A 103 7.46 -17.95 -2.54
C ILE A 103 7.44 -16.64 -1.76
N THR A 104 8.61 -16.10 -1.42
CA THR A 104 8.72 -14.81 -0.71
C THR A 104 8.05 -13.68 -1.50
N ARG A 105 8.20 -13.65 -2.83
CA ARG A 105 7.52 -12.67 -3.68
C ARG A 105 6.00 -12.76 -3.58
N LEU A 106 5.43 -13.96 -3.61
CA LEU A 106 3.99 -14.17 -3.46
C LEU A 106 3.49 -13.76 -2.06
N GLN A 107 4.27 -14.05 -1.02
CA GLN A 107 3.97 -13.64 0.35
C GLN A 107 3.94 -12.11 0.51
N ILE A 108 4.87 -11.39 -0.15
CA ILE A 108 4.87 -9.93 -0.18
C ILE A 108 3.59 -9.40 -0.85
N ALA A 109 3.18 -10.01 -1.97
CA ALA A 109 1.96 -9.63 -2.66
C ALA A 109 0.72 -9.87 -1.79
N THR A 110 0.59 -11.03 -1.15
CA THR A 110 -0.56 -11.31 -0.26
C THR A 110 -0.61 -10.35 0.92
N ASN A 111 0.52 -10.06 1.55
CA ASN A 111 0.55 -9.14 2.70
C ASN A 111 0.17 -7.70 2.31
N LEU A 112 0.35 -7.31 1.04
CA LEU A 112 0.00 -5.98 0.55
C LEU A 112 -1.52 -5.80 0.33
N PHE A 113 -2.25 -6.87 -0.03
CA PHE A 113 -3.69 -6.79 -0.32
C PHE A 113 -4.57 -7.02 0.92
N TYR A 114 -4.05 -7.67 1.96
CA TYR A 114 -4.79 -8.02 3.18
C TYR A 114 -4.38 -7.19 4.42
N SER A 115 -3.65 -6.09 4.24
CA SER A 115 -3.27 -5.14 5.30
C SER A 115 -4.25 -3.99 5.46
#